data_AF-A0A6P0XIZ5-F1
#
_entry.id   AF-A0A6P0XIZ5-F1
#
_cell.length_a   1.000
_cell.length_b   1.000
_cell.length_c   1.000
_cell.angle_alpha   90.00
_cell.angle_beta   90.00
_cell.angle_gamma   90.00
#
_symmetry.space_group_name_H-M   'P 1'
#
loop_
_entity.id
_entity.type
_entity.pdbx_description
1 polymer ?
#
loop_
_entity_poly.entity_id
_entity_poly.type
_entity_poly.pdbx_seq_one_letter_code
_entity_poly.pdbx_strand_id
1 'polypeptide(L)'
;MIKQRLAEQQETLESTVMLAEANANELQRFKNGHGYWYSIIGYMEKHGIGSCSGKQAAALGRKASALCKQMGISPEKINDPRFGMVNTYPEHILAEII
;
A
#
# COMPACT_ATOMS: atom_id res chain seq x y z
N MET A 1 23.10 -35.29 3.57
CA MET A 1 23.11 -34.49 2.33
C MET A 1 21.73 -34.30 1.71
N ILE A 2 20.95 -35.35 1.39
CA ILE A 2 19.62 -35.20 0.73
C ILE A 2 18.62 -34.38 1.57
N LYS A 3 18.51 -34.65 2.88
CA LYS A 3 17.60 -33.91 3.77
C LYS A 3 17.90 -32.41 3.86
N GLN A 4 19.18 -32.04 3.82
CA GLN A 4 19.61 -30.65 3.93
C GLN A 4 19.27 -29.88 2.65
N ARG A 5 19.48 -30.49 1.49
CA ARG A 5 19.08 -29.94 0.20
C ARG A 5 17.57 -29.77 0.07
N LEU A 6 16.78 -30.70 0.62
CA LEU A 6 15.32 -30.60 0.67
C LEU A 6 14.85 -29.43 1.55
N ALA A 7 15.49 -29.20 2.70
CA ALA A 7 15.18 -28.08 3.57
C ALA A 7 15.50 -26.72 2.90
N GLU A 8 16.66 -26.60 2.26
CA GLU A 8 17.06 -25.40 1.52
C GLU A 8 16.10 -25.09 0.35
N GLN A 9 15.66 -26.13 -0.36
CA GLN A 9 14.68 -26.00 -1.44
C GLN A 9 13.31 -25.55 -0.92
N GLN A 10 12.89 -26.07 0.25
CA GLN A 10 11.64 -25.69 0.89
C GLN A 10 11.66 -24.20 1.31
N GLU A 11 12.73 -23.75 1.95
CA GLU A 11 12.90 -22.35 2.36
C GLU A 11 12.95 -21.39 1.16
N THR A 12 13.64 -21.79 0.09
CA THR A 12 13.68 -21.03 -1.16
C THR A 12 12.29 -20.93 -1.80
N LEU A 13 11.52 -22.01 -1.78
CA LEU A 13 10.17 -22.04 -2.31
C LEU A 13 9.25 -21.11 -1.51
N GLU A 14 9.30 -21.16 -0.18
CA GLU A 14 8.52 -20.28 0.70
C GLU A 14 8.83 -18.81 0.44
N SER A 15 10.11 -18.46 0.30
CA SER A 15 10.53 -17.09 -0.04
C SER A 15 10.04 -16.64 -1.42
N THR A 16 10.05 -17.56 -2.40
CA THR A 16 9.60 -17.26 -3.77
C THR A 16 8.08 -17.08 -3.83
N VAL A 17 7.33 -17.89 -3.09
CA VAL A 17 5.87 -17.77 -2.97
C VAL A 17 5.51 -16.42 -2.34
N MET A 18 6.17 -16.05 -1.25
CA MET A 18 5.94 -14.75 -0.60
C MET A 18 6.19 -13.57 -1.55
N LEU A 19 7.26 -13.61 -2.34
CA LEU A 19 7.55 -12.57 -3.34
C LEU A 19 6.51 -12.53 -4.45
N ALA A 20 6.05 -13.69 -4.92
CA ALA A 20 5.01 -13.78 -5.95
C ALA A 20 3.67 -13.22 -5.46
N GLU A 21 3.30 -13.49 -4.20
CA GLU A 21 2.09 -12.93 -3.58
C GLU A 21 2.18 -11.41 -3.43
N ALA A 22 3.32 -10.87 -3.00
CA ALA A 22 3.55 -9.43 -2.94
C ALA A 22 3.40 -8.76 -4.31
N ASN A 23 3.98 -9.36 -5.36
CA ASN A 23 3.87 -8.86 -6.73
C ASN A 23 2.44 -8.95 -7.29
N ALA A 24 1.70 -10.01 -6.97
CA ALA A 24 0.31 -10.17 -7.37
C ALA A 24 -0.58 -9.08 -6.74
N ASN A 25 -0.35 -8.74 -5.47
CA ASN A 25 -1.05 -7.65 -4.79
C ASN A 25 -0.79 -6.29 -5.49
N GLU A 26 0.46 -6.01 -5.86
CA GLU A 26 0.81 -4.80 -6.62
C GLU A 26 0.16 -4.78 -8.02
N LEU A 27 0.11 -5.93 -8.70
CA LEU A 27 -0.57 -6.05 -9.99
C LEU A 27 -2.09 -5.88 -9.89
N GLN A 28 -2.71 -6.34 -8.82
CA GLN A 28 -4.14 -6.10 -8.57
C GLN A 28 -4.43 -4.62 -8.35
N ARG A 29 -3.56 -3.91 -7.63
CA ARG A 29 -3.65 -2.44 -7.48
C ARG A 29 -3.53 -1.72 -8.81
N PHE A 30 -2.79 -2.27 -9.78
CA PHE A 30 -2.66 -1.73 -11.14
C PHE A 30 -3.88 -2.04 -12.04
N LYS A 31 -4.49 -3.23 -11.92
CA LYS A 31 -5.54 -3.71 -12.84
C LYS A 31 -6.95 -3.18 -12.53
N ASN A 32 -7.19 -2.64 -11.34
CA ASN A 32 -8.48 -2.03 -11.02
C ASN A 32 -8.55 -0.67 -11.74
N GLY A 33 -9.52 -0.48 -12.64
CA GLY A 33 -9.63 0.66 -13.58
C GLY A 33 -9.79 2.07 -12.98
N HIS A 34 -9.39 2.30 -11.72
CA HIS A 34 -9.47 3.56 -10.98
C HIS A 34 -8.09 4.23 -10.73
N GLY A 35 -7.01 3.74 -11.36
CA GLY A 35 -5.65 4.26 -11.19
C GLY A 35 -4.97 3.78 -9.90
N TYR A 36 -3.82 4.36 -9.56
CA TYR A 36 -3.08 3.95 -8.37
C TYR A 36 -3.70 4.53 -7.09
N TRP A 37 -3.92 3.68 -6.08
CA TRP A 37 -4.41 4.09 -4.75
C TRP A 37 -3.34 3.86 -3.69
N TYR A 38 -3.12 4.83 -2.81
CA TYR A 38 -2.08 4.76 -1.79
C TYR A 38 -2.59 5.23 -0.42
N SER A 39 -1.95 4.74 0.64
CA SER A 39 -2.00 5.42 1.93
C SER A 39 -1.14 6.70 1.86
N ILE A 40 -1.33 7.61 2.81
CA ILE A 40 -0.52 8.85 2.89
C ILE A 40 0.97 8.53 2.92
N ILE A 41 1.38 7.62 3.81
CA ILE A 41 2.78 7.22 3.97
C ILE A 41 3.29 6.54 2.70
N GLY A 42 2.51 5.60 2.15
CA GLY A 42 2.90 4.87 0.93
C GLY A 42 3.09 5.79 -0.28
N TYR A 43 2.27 6.83 -0.41
CA TYR A 43 2.45 7.83 -1.47
C TYR A 43 3.73 8.64 -1.26
N MET A 44 3.95 9.20 -0.06
CA MET A 44 5.15 10.01 0.21
C MET A 44 6.45 9.23 0.02
N GLU A 45 6.49 7.96 0.48
CA GLU A 45 7.63 7.06 0.28
C GLU A 45 7.85 6.76 -1.20
N LYS A 46 6.80 6.39 -1.95
CA LYS A 46 6.89 6.07 -3.37
C LYS A 46 7.41 7.24 -4.21
N HIS A 47 7.00 8.46 -3.86
CA HIS A 47 7.35 9.67 -4.61
C HIS A 47 8.59 10.39 -4.05
N GLY A 48 9.27 9.84 -3.04
CA GLY A 48 10.48 10.42 -2.46
C GLY A 48 10.25 11.77 -1.76
N ILE A 49 9.02 12.06 -1.33
CA ILE A 49 8.62 13.33 -0.71
C ILE A 49 9.15 13.43 0.73
N GLY A 50 9.40 12.29 1.38
CA GLY A 50 9.99 12.18 2.71
C GLY A 50 9.12 11.37 3.67
N SER A 51 9.52 11.32 4.94
CA SER A 51 8.76 10.62 5.98
C SER A 51 7.77 11.57 6.66
N CYS A 52 6.61 11.04 7.05
CA CYS A 52 5.65 11.76 7.88
C CYS A 52 5.39 11.00 9.18
N SER A 53 5.23 11.75 10.27
CA SER A 53 4.78 11.17 11.55
C SER A 53 3.34 10.67 11.44
N GLY A 54 2.96 9.72 12.31
CA GLY A 54 1.58 9.22 12.35
C GLY A 54 0.52 10.31 12.56
N LYS A 55 0.85 11.39 13.30
CA LYS A 55 -0.05 12.54 13.48
C LYS A 55 -0.24 13.33 12.17
N GLN A 56 0.84 13.55 11.42
CA GLN A 56 0.77 14.20 10.11
C GLN A 56 -0.01 13.34 9.11
N ALA A 57 0.27 12.04 9.07
CA ALA A 57 -0.45 11.08 8.24
C ALA A 57 -1.96 11.11 8.54
N ALA A 58 -2.35 11.12 9.81
CA ALA A 58 -3.77 11.20 10.21
C ALA A 58 -4.42 12.53 9.79
N ALA A 59 -3.71 13.64 9.88
CA ALA A 59 -4.22 14.95 9.44
C ALA A 59 -4.43 15.00 7.92
N LEU A 60 -3.45 14.53 7.14
CA LEU A 60 -3.54 14.43 5.69
C LEU A 60 -4.63 13.44 5.26
N GLY A 61 -4.76 12.30 5.94
CA GLY A 61 -5.82 11.33 5.68
C GLY A 61 -7.22 11.90 5.88
N ARG A 62 -7.44 12.75 6.89
CA ARG A 62 -8.72 13.47 7.06
C ARG A 62 -9.00 14.43 5.89
N LYS A 63 -7.98 15.13 5.39
CA LYS A 63 -8.10 16.01 4.21
C LYS A 63 -8.43 15.20 2.95
N ALA A 64 -7.70 14.11 2.69
CA ALA A 64 -7.96 13.21 1.57
C ALA A 64 -9.38 12.63 1.60
N SER A 65 -9.84 12.21 2.79
CA SER A 65 -11.20 11.69 2.98
C SER A 65 -12.26 12.75 2.68
N ALA A 66 -12.03 14.01 3.08
CA ALA A 66 -12.93 15.11 2.79
C ALA A 66 -12.99 15.41 1.29
N LEU A 67 -11.85 15.43 0.60
CA LEU A 67 -11.77 15.65 -0.84
C LEU A 67 -12.42 14.50 -1.63
N CYS A 68 -12.17 13.25 -1.25
CA CYS A 68 -12.86 12.08 -1.82
C CYS A 68 -14.37 12.21 -1.68
N LYS A 69 -14.87 12.60 -0.49
CA LYS A 69 -16.30 12.81 -0.24
C LYS A 69 -16.90 13.89 -1.15
N GLN A 70 -16.17 14.98 -1.40
CA GLN A 70 -16.61 16.05 -2.32
C GLN A 70 -16.71 15.55 -3.76
N MET A 71 -15.87 14.61 -4.17
CA MET A 71 -15.84 14.03 -5.51
C MET A 71 -16.72 12.77 -5.66
N GLY A 72 -17.46 12.38 -4.62
CA GLY A 72 -18.28 11.15 -4.64
C GLY A 72 -17.47 9.86 -4.64
N ILE A 73 -16.21 9.91 -4.19
CA ILE A 73 -15.30 8.77 -4.10
C ILE A 73 -15.32 8.23 -2.67
N SER A 74 -15.44 6.90 -2.54
CA SER A 74 -15.30 6.21 -1.26
C SER A 74 -13.85 5.75 -1.07
N PRO A 75 -13.12 6.24 -0.06
CA PRO A 75 -11.80 5.70 0.27
C PRO A 75 -11.85 4.21 0.56
N GLU A 76 -10.85 3.48 0.10
CA GLU A 76 -10.68 2.05 0.37
C GLU A 76 -9.88 1.87 1.66
N LYS A 77 -9.89 0.65 2.20
CA LYS A 77 -9.13 0.30 3.40
C LYS A 77 -8.26 -0.92 3.14
N ILE A 78 -7.03 -0.85 3.60
CA ILE A 78 -6.09 -1.97 3.59
C ILE A 78 -5.57 -2.22 5.01
N ASN A 79 -5.21 -3.45 5.32
CA ASN A 79 -4.55 -3.78 6.57
C ASN A 79 -3.03 -3.62 6.40
N ASP A 80 -2.43 -2.62 7.04
CA ASP A 80 -0.97 -2.46 7.12
C ASP A 80 -0.46 -3.15 8.40
N PRO A 81 0.50 -4.10 8.33
CA PRO A 81 1.01 -4.80 9.51
C PRO A 81 1.58 -3.90 10.60
N ARG A 82 2.03 -2.68 10.26
CA ARG A 82 2.62 -1.71 11.19
C ARG A 82 1.57 -0.80 11.82
N PHE A 83 0.47 -0.52 11.11
CA PHE A 83 -0.47 0.54 11.45
C PHE A 83 -1.93 0.07 11.60
N GLY A 84 -2.22 -1.20 11.34
CA GLY A 84 -3.57 -1.75 11.31
C GLY A 84 -4.34 -1.31 10.07
N MET A 85 -5.66 -1.15 10.21
CA MET A 85 -6.50 -0.70 9.09
C MET A 85 -6.25 0.76 8.73
N VAL A 86 -5.75 1.00 7.52
CA VAL A 86 -5.45 2.32 6.98
C VAL A 86 -6.26 2.59 5.72
N ASN A 87 -6.67 3.83 5.53
CA ASN A 87 -7.33 4.25 4.30
C ASN A 87 -6.32 4.38 3.15
N THR A 88 -6.77 4.06 1.94
CA THR A 88 -6.11 4.37 0.68
C THR A 88 -6.98 5.33 -0.14
N TYR A 89 -6.31 6.16 -0.94
CA TYR A 89 -6.93 7.20 -1.74
C TYR A 89 -6.35 7.20 -3.16
N PRO A 90 -7.12 7.62 -4.17
CA PRO A 90 -6.59 7.79 -5.52
C PRO A 90 -5.39 8.73 -5.56
N GLU A 91 -4.44 8.46 -6.45
CA GLU A 91 -3.23 9.28 -6.63
C GLU A 91 -3.53 10.76 -6.84
N HIS A 92 -4.52 11.09 -7.69
CA HIS A 92 -4.87 12.48 -7.97
C HIS A 92 -5.39 13.24 -6.73
N ILE A 93 -6.04 12.55 -5.80
CA ILE A 93 -6.49 13.14 -4.51
C ILE A 93 -5.28 13.45 -3.63
N LEU A 94 -4.29 12.55 -3.62
CA LEU A 94 -3.09 12.70 -2.80
C LEU A 94 -2.17 13.79 -3.34
N ALA A 95 -2.00 13.85 -4.67
CA ALA A 95 -1.21 14.88 -5.35
C ALA A 95 -1.73 16.30 -5.12
N GLU A 96 -3.02 16.47 -4.80
CA GLU A 96 -3.60 17.79 -4.50
C GLU A 96 -3.25 18.30 -3.09
N ILE A 97 -2.94 17.41 -2.14
CA ILE A 97 -2.85 17.77 -0.71
C ILE A 97 -1.49 17.49 -0.04
N ILE A 98 -0.59 16.79 -0.73
CA ILE A 98 0.77 16.42 -0.29
C ILE A 98 1.78 17.12 -1.18
#